data_AF-A0A0B5AUW5-F1
#
_entry.id   AF-A0A0B5AUW5-F1
#
_cell.length_a   1.000
_cell.length_b   1.000
_cell.length_c   1.000
_cell.angle_alpha   90.00
_cell.angle_beta   90.00
_cell.angle_gamma   90.00
#
_symmetry.space_group_name_H-M   'P 1'
#
loop_
_entity.id
_entity.type
_entity.pdbx_description
1 polymer ?
#
loop_
_entity_poly.entity_id
_entity_poly.type
_entity_poly.pdbx_seq_one_letter_code
_entity_poly.pdbx_strand_id
1 'polypeptide(L)'
;MKIFVWIALLVIWLRLDWLAGLKKNKQPLASPYKKKNAEATFFDDGVEWMKQLEDDCVNAVCTIDIMFFILQSDDAGKRMMKLLVKKAREGVSVRLMLDAIGSRPFKKSLKHIPHEGVIIQFSRPFRFKGSWFSMQKRNHKNFQ
;
A
#
# COMPACT_ATOMS: atom_id res chain seq x y z
N MET A 1 9.83 -23.99 36.22
CA MET A 1 10.32 -24.91 35.16
C MET A 1 9.45 -24.93 33.89
N LYS A 2 8.13 -25.08 33.98
CA LYS A 2 7.26 -25.19 32.78
C LYS A 2 7.31 -23.97 31.83
N ILE A 3 7.48 -22.76 32.36
CA ILE A 3 7.49 -21.53 31.55
C ILE A 3 8.70 -21.46 30.59
N PHE A 4 9.86 -21.94 31.02
CA PHE A 4 11.06 -21.98 30.17
C PHE A 4 10.93 -22.97 29.02
N VAL A 5 10.24 -24.10 29.24
CA VAL A 5 9.92 -25.07 28.19
C VAL A 5 9.01 -24.43 27.13
N TRP A 6 7.96 -23.72 27.55
CA TRP A 6 7.08 -23.01 26.62
C TRP A 6 7.79 -21.90 25.84
N ILE A 7 8.70 -21.15 26.47
CA ILE A 7 9.51 -20.13 25.80
C ILE A 7 10.42 -20.78 24.74
N ALA A 8 11.11 -21.88 25.10
CA ALA A 8 11.99 -22.59 24.17
C ALA A 8 11.22 -23.14 22.95
N LEU A 9 10.04 -23.75 23.18
CA LEU A 9 9.17 -24.23 22.11
C LEU A 9 8.71 -23.09 21.18
N LEU A 10 8.36 -21.93 21.73
CA LEU A 10 7.97 -20.75 20.95
C LEU A 10 9.13 -20.22 20.10
N VAL A 11 10.36 -20.16 20.65
CA VAL A 11 11.55 -19.74 19.89
C VAL A 11 11.84 -20.71 18.74
N ILE A 12 11.79 -22.02 18.99
CA ILE A 12 12.00 -23.05 17.95
C ILE A 12 10.93 -22.91 16.86
N TRP A 13 9.66 -22.75 17.24
CA TRP A 13 8.56 -22.54 16.31
C TRP A 13 8.77 -21.29 15.44
N LEU A 14 9.17 -20.15 16.04
CA LEU A 14 9.49 -18.92 15.30
C LEU A 14 10.67 -19.12 14.34
N ARG A 15 11.70 -19.88 14.74
CA ARG A 15 12.88 -20.18 13.90
C ARG A 15 12.52 -21.04 12.70
N LEU A 16 11.67 -22.05 12.88
CA LEU A 16 11.18 -22.91 11.81
C LEU A 16 10.28 -22.14 10.83
N ASP A 17 9.37 -21.31 11.36
CA ASP A 17 8.52 -20.44 10.54
C ASP A 17 9.33 -19.46 9.69
N TRP A 18 10.35 -18.82 10.28
CA TRP A 18 11.25 -17.92 9.56
C TRP A 18 11.97 -18.62 8.40
N LEU A 19 12.54 -19.80 8.64
CA LEU A 19 13.24 -20.58 7.62
C LEU A 19 12.32 -21.00 6.48
N ALA A 20 11.10 -21.49 6.80
CA ALA A 20 10.10 -21.82 5.81
C ALA A 20 9.66 -20.59 4.99
N GLY A 21 9.56 -19.44 5.66
CA GLY A 21 9.28 -18.14 5.07
C GLY A 21 10.30 -17.70 4.02
N LEU A 22 11.60 -17.79 4.33
CA LEU A 22 12.69 -17.46 3.42
C LEU A 22 12.68 -18.32 2.15
N LYS A 23 12.44 -19.63 2.28
CA LYS A 23 12.37 -20.54 1.13
C LYS A 23 11.21 -20.19 0.19
N LYS A 24 10.07 -19.78 0.76
CA LYS A 24 8.88 -19.32 0.02
C LYS A 24 9.03 -17.91 -0.55
N ASN A 25 10.00 -17.10 -0.09
CA ASN A 25 10.17 -15.71 -0.52
C ASN A 25 11.12 -15.53 -1.71
N LYS A 26 11.45 -16.62 -2.42
CA LYS A 26 12.05 -16.55 -3.75
C LYS A 26 10.96 -16.14 -4.75
N GLN A 27 10.55 -14.88 -4.72
CA GLN A 27 9.72 -14.32 -5.78
C GLN A 27 10.60 -14.16 -7.03
N PRO A 28 10.16 -14.58 -8.22
CA PRO A 28 10.84 -14.15 -9.44
C PRO A 28 10.79 -12.62 -9.50
N LEU A 29 11.96 -11.99 -9.63
CA LEU A 29 12.10 -10.53 -9.76
C LEU A 29 11.57 -10.01 -11.12
N ALA A 30 11.19 -10.91 -12.04
CA ALA A 30 10.69 -10.55 -13.34
C ALA A 30 9.25 -10.03 -13.23
N SER A 31 9.07 -8.74 -13.51
CA SER A 31 7.75 -8.15 -13.71
C SER A 31 7.01 -8.89 -14.84
N PRO A 32 5.77 -9.34 -14.65
CA PRO A 32 4.97 -9.93 -15.72
C PRO A 32 4.55 -8.88 -16.77
N TYR A 33 4.81 -7.60 -16.52
CA TYR A 33 4.46 -6.51 -17.41
C TYR A 33 5.58 -6.23 -18.41
N LYS A 34 5.20 -6.05 -19.68
CA LYS A 34 6.14 -5.59 -20.73
C LYS A 34 6.73 -4.24 -20.32
N LYS A 35 8.05 -4.09 -20.49
CA LYS A 35 8.73 -2.81 -20.30
C LYS A 35 8.13 -1.80 -21.28
N LYS A 36 7.65 -0.68 -20.76
CA LYS A 36 7.16 0.46 -21.55
C LYS A 36 8.17 1.60 -21.42
N ASN A 37 8.26 2.43 -22.45
CA ASN A 37 8.95 3.71 -22.32
C ASN A 37 8.10 4.58 -21.39
N ALA A 38 8.73 5.07 -20.34
CA ALA A 38 8.13 5.98 -19.38
C ALA A 38 9.14 7.09 -19.13
N GLU A 39 8.63 8.31 -19.01
CA GLU A 39 9.42 9.43 -18.53
C GLU A 39 9.35 9.42 -17.01
N ALA A 40 10.51 9.59 -16.37
CA ALA A 40 10.62 9.62 -14.92
C ALA A 40 11.28 10.93 -14.52
N THR A 41 10.59 11.68 -13.67
CA THR A 41 11.09 12.92 -13.10
C THR A 41 11.51 12.67 -11.67
N PHE A 42 12.69 13.19 -11.29
CA PHE A 42 13.18 13.14 -9.92
C PHE A 42 12.72 14.39 -9.18
N PHE A 43 12.26 14.20 -7.95
CA PHE A 43 11.89 15.27 -7.03
C PHE A 43 12.70 15.11 -5.74
N ASP A 44 13.37 16.17 -5.31
CA ASP A 44 14.04 16.26 -4.02
C ASP A 44 13.17 16.93 -2.95
N ASP A 45 12.15 17.70 -3.36
CA ASP A 45 11.15 18.29 -2.50
C ASP A 45 9.78 17.57 -2.55
N GLY A 46 9.22 17.31 -1.37
CA GLY A 46 7.94 16.64 -1.23
C GLY A 46 6.74 17.52 -1.59
N VAL A 47 6.85 18.84 -1.47
CA VAL A 47 5.76 19.76 -1.81
C VAL A 47 5.62 19.87 -3.32
N GLU A 48 6.75 19.99 -4.04
CA GLU A 48 6.76 19.97 -5.50
C GLU A 48 6.23 18.64 -6.06
N TRP A 49 6.67 17.51 -5.51
CA TRP A 49 6.16 16.20 -5.91
C TRP A 49 4.65 16.06 -5.70
N MET A 50 4.14 16.51 -4.54
CA MET A 50 2.70 16.48 -4.25
C MET A 50 1.91 17.36 -5.20
N LYS A 51 2.44 18.55 -5.54
CA LYS A 51 1.81 19.46 -6.50
C LYS A 51 1.74 18.83 -7.89
N GLN A 52 2.84 18.24 -8.38
CA GLN A 52 2.86 17.55 -9.67
C GLN A 52 1.82 16.42 -9.70
N LEU A 53 1.74 15.62 -8.63
CA LEU A 53 0.76 14.54 -8.53
C LEU A 53 -0.68 15.06 -8.58
N GLU A 54 -0.98 16.17 -7.90
CA GLU A 54 -2.30 16.80 -7.96
C GLU A 54 -2.60 17.30 -9.38
N ASP A 55 -1.64 17.93 -10.05
CA ASP A 55 -1.76 18.41 -11.43
C ASP A 55 -1.99 17.25 -12.43
N ASP A 56 -1.27 16.13 -12.27
CA ASP A 56 -1.46 14.93 -13.07
C ASP A 56 -2.87 14.35 -12.89
N CYS A 57 -3.39 14.34 -11.66
CA CYS A 57 -4.74 13.90 -11.36
C CYS A 57 -5.80 14.81 -11.99
N VAL A 58 -5.59 16.14 -11.97
CA VAL A 58 -6.49 17.11 -12.60
C VAL A 58 -6.59 16.87 -14.10
N ASN A 59 -5.45 16.66 -14.76
CA ASN A 59 -5.34 16.48 -16.20
C ASN A 59 -5.72 15.07 -16.71
N ALA A 60 -5.87 14.10 -15.82
CA ALA A 60 -6.24 12.73 -16.19
C ALA A 60 -7.64 12.67 -16.83
N VAL A 61 -7.74 11.97 -17.96
CA VAL A 61 -8.98 11.83 -18.76
C VAL A 61 -9.60 10.44 -18.64
N CYS A 62 -8.79 9.37 -18.59
CA CYS A 62 -9.28 7.99 -18.64
C CYS A 62 -9.22 7.27 -17.29
N THR A 63 -8.04 7.23 -16.68
CA THR A 63 -7.77 6.42 -15.50
C THR A 63 -6.78 7.08 -14.56
N ILE A 64 -6.99 6.93 -13.25
CA ILE A 64 -6.02 7.28 -12.21
C ILE A 64 -5.76 6.04 -11.37
N ASP A 65 -4.51 5.59 -11.34
CA ASP A 65 -4.04 4.43 -10.58
C ASP A 65 -2.96 4.86 -9.59
N ILE A 66 -3.29 4.93 -8.30
CA ILE A 66 -2.37 5.37 -7.26
C ILE A 66 -2.12 4.23 -6.27
N MET A 67 -0.84 4.00 -5.98
CA MET A 67 -0.42 3.10 -4.90
C MET A 67 0.41 3.88 -3.89
N PHE A 68 -0.09 3.96 -2.65
CA PHE A 68 0.65 4.55 -1.54
C PHE A 68 0.93 3.55 -0.43
N PHE A 69 2.09 3.75 0.21
CA PHE A 69 2.41 3.03 1.43
C PHE A 69 1.58 3.55 2.60
N ILE A 70 1.53 4.87 2.81
CA ILE A 70 0.74 5.52 3.86
C ILE A 70 -0.07 6.65 3.24
N LEU A 71 -1.37 6.66 3.54
CA LEU A 71 -2.23 7.82 3.36
C LEU A 71 -2.84 8.15 4.73
N GLN A 72 -2.75 9.40 5.16
CA GLN A 72 -3.31 9.86 6.42
C GLN A 72 -4.61 10.64 6.18
N SER A 73 -5.42 10.80 7.22
CA SER A 73 -6.64 11.62 7.17
C SER A 73 -6.37 13.07 7.61
N ASP A 74 -5.19 13.57 7.28
CA ASP A 74 -4.78 14.97 7.47
C ASP A 74 -5.27 15.84 6.30
N ASP A 75 -4.87 17.11 6.27
CA ASP A 75 -5.33 18.03 5.24
C ASP A 75 -4.86 17.62 3.84
N ALA A 76 -3.65 17.07 3.72
CA ALA A 76 -3.14 16.54 2.44
C ALA A 76 -3.97 15.35 1.95
N GLY A 77 -4.21 14.35 2.79
CA GLY A 77 -5.00 13.18 2.42
C GLY A 77 -6.46 13.51 2.14
N LYS A 78 -7.05 14.46 2.88
CA LYS A 78 -8.42 14.95 2.60
C LYS A 78 -8.49 15.68 1.27
N ARG A 79 -7.53 16.56 0.95
CA ARG A 79 -7.46 17.25 -0.35
C ARG A 79 -7.34 16.25 -1.49
N MET A 80 -6.42 15.30 -1.37
CA MET A 80 -6.23 14.23 -2.36
C MET A 80 -7.52 13.44 -2.57
N MET A 81 -8.18 12.99 -1.50
CA MET A 81 -9.45 12.25 -1.63
C MET A 81 -10.55 13.07 -2.29
N LYS A 82 -10.67 14.37 -1.97
CA LYS A 82 -11.64 15.26 -2.60
C LYS A 82 -11.38 15.38 -4.11
N LEU A 83 -10.13 15.50 -4.52
CA LEU A 83 -9.73 15.54 -5.93
C LEU A 83 -10.08 14.22 -6.64
N LEU A 84 -9.72 13.09 -6.06
CA LEU A 84 -9.99 11.77 -6.63
C LEU A 84 -11.50 11.51 -6.79
N VAL A 85 -12.31 11.88 -5.80
CA VAL A 85 -13.79 11.79 -5.91
C VAL A 85 -14.33 12.71 -6.99
N LYS A 86 -13.80 13.92 -7.12
CA LYS A 86 -14.19 14.85 -8.19
C LYS A 86 -13.92 14.22 -9.57
N LYS A 87 -12.71 13.68 -9.78
CA LYS A 87 -12.34 13.01 -11.04
C LYS A 87 -13.19 11.77 -11.31
N ALA A 88 -13.52 11.00 -10.28
CA ALA A 88 -14.43 9.85 -10.42
C ALA A 88 -15.83 10.28 -10.89
N ARG A 89 -16.35 11.41 -10.41
CA ARG A 89 -17.63 11.98 -10.85
C ARG A 89 -17.59 12.53 -12.28
N GLU A 90 -16.42 12.96 -12.75
CA GLU A 90 -16.18 13.36 -14.14
C GLU A 90 -16.10 12.15 -15.10
N GLY A 91 -16.21 10.92 -14.60
CA GLY A 91 -16.17 9.69 -15.40
C GLY A 91 -14.79 9.04 -15.51
N VAL A 92 -13.77 9.59 -14.83
CA VAL A 92 -12.43 8.99 -14.78
C VAL A 92 -12.45 7.76 -13.88
N SER A 93 -11.88 6.65 -14.33
CA SER A 93 -11.77 5.44 -13.49
C SER A 93 -10.67 5.60 -12.45
N VAL A 94 -11.03 5.74 -11.17
CA VAL A 94 -10.07 5.99 -10.09
C VAL A 94 -9.88 4.76 -9.21
N ARG A 95 -8.63 4.29 -9.07
CA ARG A 95 -8.22 3.15 -8.24
C ARG A 95 -7.12 3.56 -7.27
N LEU A 96 -7.35 3.35 -5.98
CA LEU A 96 -6.43 3.68 -4.90
C LEU A 96 -6.05 2.42 -4.13
N MET A 97 -4.76 2.06 -4.12
CA MET A 97 -4.23 0.93 -3.37
C MET A 97 -3.35 1.40 -2.21
N LEU A 98 -3.66 0.95 -0.99
CA LEU A 98 -3.00 1.37 0.25
C LEU A 98 -2.39 0.19 1.02
N ASP A 99 -1.39 0.40 1.88
CA ASP A 99 -0.95 -0.62 2.86
C ASP A 99 -2.01 -0.81 3.96
N ALA A 100 -2.43 -2.05 4.23
CA ALA A 100 -3.47 -2.32 5.22
C ALA A 100 -3.09 -1.92 6.66
N ILE A 101 -1.79 -1.93 6.99
CA ILE A 101 -1.29 -1.64 8.33
C ILE A 101 -0.91 -0.17 8.44
N GLY A 102 -0.16 0.35 7.48
CA GLY A 102 0.31 1.74 7.41
C GLY A 102 -0.87 2.73 7.30
N SER A 103 -1.86 2.43 6.46
CA SER A 103 -3.03 3.29 6.27
C SER A 103 -4.22 2.89 7.16
N ARG A 104 -3.98 2.18 8.29
CA ARG A 104 -5.04 1.78 9.22
C ARG A 104 -5.84 2.96 9.80
N PRO A 105 -5.23 4.11 10.16
CA PRO A 105 -5.98 5.29 10.60
C PRO A 105 -6.92 5.80 9.50
N PHE A 106 -6.41 5.94 8.28
CA PHE A 106 -7.21 6.37 7.13
C PHE A 106 -8.32 5.38 6.77
N LYS A 107 -8.06 4.07 6.87
CA LYS A 107 -9.11 3.05 6.70
C LYS A 107 -10.27 3.25 7.67
N LYS A 108 -10.01 3.69 8.91
CA LYS A 108 -11.07 4.01 9.87
C LYS A 108 -11.82 5.28 9.49
N SER A 109 -11.13 6.28 8.94
CA SER A 109 -11.76 7.55 8.52
C SER A 109 -12.59 7.43 7.26
N LEU A 110 -12.44 6.38 6.44
CA LEU A 110 -13.29 6.15 5.26
C LEU A 110 -14.79 6.07 5.57
N LYS A 111 -15.17 5.81 6.83
CA LYS A 111 -16.57 5.89 7.29
C LYS A 111 -17.15 7.31 7.22
N HIS A 112 -16.30 8.33 7.23
CA HIS A 112 -16.67 9.74 7.32
C HIS A 112 -16.13 10.58 6.16
N ILE A 113 -15.31 9.99 5.29
CA ILE A 113 -14.74 10.66 4.12
C ILE A 113 -15.49 10.19 2.87
N PRO A 114 -16.03 11.12 2.05
CA PRO A 114 -16.61 10.77 0.76
C PRO A 114 -15.60 10.04 -0.12
N HIS A 115 -16.03 8.94 -0.73
CA HIS A 115 -15.19 8.11 -1.61
C HIS A 115 -16.00 7.48 -2.75
N GLU A 116 -17.16 8.07 -3.09
CA GLU A 116 -17.99 7.55 -4.18
C GLU A 116 -17.22 7.54 -5.50
N GLY A 117 -17.36 6.46 -6.27
CA GLY A 117 -16.69 6.28 -7.56
C GLY A 117 -15.21 5.94 -7.47
N VAL A 118 -14.58 5.98 -6.29
CA VAL A 118 -13.18 5.60 -6.09
C VAL A 118 -13.08 4.16 -5.61
N ILE A 119 -12.40 3.30 -6.37
CA ILE A 119 -12.15 1.91 -5.97
C ILE A 119 -10.95 1.88 -5.02
N ILE A 120 -11.20 1.67 -3.73
CA ILE A 120 -10.15 1.60 -2.70
C ILE A 120 -9.86 0.15 -2.34
N GLN A 121 -8.59 -0.26 -2.45
CA GLN A 121 -8.12 -1.56 -2.00
C GLN A 121 -6.98 -1.44 -0.99
N PHE A 122 -6.92 -2.40 -0.07
CA PHE A 122 -5.84 -2.49 0.91
C PHE A 122 -4.99 -3.72 0.61
N SER A 123 -3.72 -3.49 0.29
CA SER A 123 -2.74 -4.54 0.08
C SER A 123 -2.51 -5.31 1.38
N ARG A 124 -2.48 -6.65 1.26
CA ARG A 124 -2.10 -7.59 2.33
C ARG A 124 -2.84 -7.35 3.66
N PRO A 125 -4.17 -7.54 3.71
CA PRO A 125 -4.89 -7.46 4.98
C PRO A 125 -4.28 -8.44 5.99
N PHE A 126 -4.12 -7.99 7.24
CA PHE A 126 -3.56 -8.80 8.34
C PHE A 126 -4.40 -10.06 8.53
N ARG A 127 -3.99 -11.16 7.89
CA ARG A 127 -4.60 -12.47 7.99
C ARG A 127 -3.56 -13.39 8.59
N PHE A 128 -3.77 -13.82 9.83
CA PHE A 128 -2.94 -14.85 10.44
C PHE A 128 -3.19 -16.17 9.73
N LYS A 129 -2.36 -16.49 8.73
CA LYS A 129 -2.38 -17.78 8.02
C LYS A 129 -1.34 -18.75 8.60
N GLY A 130 -1.14 -18.72 9.92
CA GLY A 130 -0.24 -19.63 10.63
C GLY A 130 1.25 -19.38 10.44
N SER A 131 1.66 -18.21 9.92
CA SER A 131 3.07 -17.86 9.74
C SER A 131 3.36 -16.42 10.20
N TRP A 132 4.28 -16.28 11.16
CA TRP A 132 4.78 -14.99 11.65
C TRP A 132 5.56 -14.25 10.57
N PHE A 133 6.36 -14.96 9.78
CA PHE A 133 7.10 -14.43 8.65
C PHE A 133 6.18 -13.77 7.61
N SER A 134 5.02 -14.36 7.35
CA SER A 134 4.05 -13.81 6.40
C SER A 134 3.49 -12.44 6.81
N MET A 135 3.44 -12.17 8.12
CA MET A 135 2.93 -10.92 8.69
C MET A 135 3.92 -9.76 8.50
N GLN A 136 5.22 -10.06 8.37
CA GLN A 136 6.26 -9.07 8.12
C GLN A 136 6.32 -8.62 6.66
N LYS A 137 5.63 -9.31 5.75
CA LYS A 137 5.57 -8.90 4.34
C LYS A 137 4.63 -7.71 4.19
N ARG A 138 5.16 -6.51 4.36
CA ARG A 138 4.44 -5.25 4.17
C ARG A 138 4.65 -4.71 2.77
N ASN A 139 3.86 -3.72 2.37
CA ASN A 139 4.03 -3.05 1.08
C ASN A 139 5.24 -2.08 1.11
N HIS A 140 6.42 -2.53 1.56
CA HIS A 140 7.70 -1.82 1.43
C HIS A 140 8.32 -2.15 0.07
N LYS A 141 7.58 -1.90 -1.02
CA LYS A 141 8.24 -1.79 -2.32
C LYS A 141 9.01 -0.48 -2.29
N ASN A 142 10.27 -0.55 -1.86
CA ASN A 142 11.23 0.45 -2.26
C ASN A 142 11.36 0.26 -3.78
N PHE A 143 10.99 1.26 -4.57
CA PHE A 143 11.25 1.24 -5.99
C PHE A 143 12.77 1.02 -6.16
N GLN A 144 13.14 -0.18 -6.60
CA GLN A 144 14.48 -0.54 -7.09
C GLN A 144 14.41 -0.63 -8.60
#